data_AF-A0A0N0UZI2-F1
#
_entry.id   AF-A0A0N0UZI2-F1
#
_cell.length_a   1.000
_cell.length_b   1.000
_cell.length_c   1.000
_cell.angle_alpha   90.00
_cell.angle_beta   90.00
_cell.angle_gamma   90.00
#
_symmetry.space_group_name_H-M   'P 1'
#
loop_
_entity.id
_entity.type
_entity.pdbx_description
1 polymer ?
#
loop_
_entity_poly.entity_id
_entity_poly.type
_entity_poly.pdbx_seq_one_letter_code
_entity_poly.pdbx_strand_id
1 'polypeptide(L)'
;MNTWNNLTIGKKQAVGFGAVLLLLIILVISSYNGIGSIVFNAKEVITGNQLDGMLAQKEVDHLNWANKVNALLTDEKITTLNAETDHTRCDLGKWLHSEDRREAEKLVPELSALLEQLERPHEAIHKSAININQTFRKTHKGLVLKLSNRLIDHLKWVSAMAQEIAEEAGGLYSYQNKLKNSTEALMSIIKIVAENEHLGDIPTRKKIVLDMVNKIRYGDKNDGYYWINDLNRVMVLHPIKPQLKGKDLSNFKDPKGKHIFREFVDICQQKTNGFSCYYWPYPGKEDPVPKISYV
;
A
#
# COMPACT_ATOMS: atom_id res chain seq x y z
N MET A 1 -17.50 -9.78 55.92
CA MET A 1 -18.96 -10.02 55.99
C MET A 1 -19.49 -9.98 54.56
N ASN A 2 -20.04 -11.08 54.05
CA ASN A 2 -20.59 -11.13 52.69
C ASN A 2 -21.90 -10.34 52.63
N THR A 3 -21.81 -9.09 52.17
CA THR A 3 -22.93 -8.16 51.94
C THR A 3 -24.01 -8.75 51.03
N TRP A 4 -23.67 -9.76 50.22
CA TRP A 4 -24.60 -10.53 49.40
C TRP A 4 -25.65 -11.30 50.22
N ASN A 5 -25.28 -11.85 51.39
CA ASN A 5 -26.20 -12.67 52.17
C ASN A 5 -27.24 -11.84 52.94
N ASN A 6 -27.01 -10.53 53.08
CA ASN A 6 -27.93 -9.59 53.73
C ASN A 6 -28.92 -8.91 52.76
N LEU A 7 -28.86 -9.22 51.47
CA LEU A 7 -29.79 -8.67 50.47
C LEU A 7 -31.06 -9.51 50.37
N THR A 8 -32.21 -8.84 50.28
CA THR A 8 -33.49 -9.49 49.97
C THR A 8 -33.46 -10.12 48.58
N ILE A 9 -34.24 -11.18 48.37
CA ILE A 9 -34.29 -11.93 47.11
C ILE A 9 -34.56 -11.01 45.90
N GLY A 10 -35.46 -10.02 46.05
CA GLY A 10 -35.74 -9.03 45.02
C GLY A 10 -34.54 -8.17 44.63
N LYS A 11 -33.69 -7.77 45.59
CA LYS A 11 -32.45 -7.02 45.29
C LYS A 11 -31.42 -7.86 44.56
N LYS A 12 -31.31 -9.17 44.87
CA LYS A 12 -30.41 -10.09 44.15
C LYS A 12 -30.84 -10.29 42.70
N GLN A 13 -32.13 -10.46 42.46
CA GLN A 13 -32.70 -10.54 41.11
C GLN A 13 -32.47 -9.24 40.33
N ALA A 14 -32.71 -8.08 40.95
CA ALA A 14 -32.46 -6.78 40.33
C ALA A 14 -31.00 -6.57 39.93
N VAL A 15 -30.04 -6.99 40.76
CA VAL A 15 -28.60 -6.93 40.41
C VAL A 15 -28.26 -7.87 39.25
N GLY A 16 -28.82 -9.09 39.23
CA GLY A 16 -28.62 -10.03 38.13
C GLY A 16 -29.17 -9.52 36.81
N PHE A 17 -30.42 -9.06 36.80
CA PHE A 17 -31.04 -8.46 35.61
C PHE A 17 -30.32 -7.17 35.18
N GLY A 18 -29.90 -6.33 36.13
CA GLY A 18 -29.12 -5.13 35.86
C GLY A 18 -27.77 -5.42 35.19
N ALA A 19 -27.06 -6.46 35.64
CA ALA A 19 -25.79 -6.88 35.04
C ALA A 19 -25.98 -7.40 33.60
N VAL A 20 -27.04 -8.18 33.36
CA VAL A 20 -27.38 -8.66 31.99
C VAL A 20 -27.76 -7.49 31.08
N LEU A 21 -28.56 -6.54 31.57
CA LEU A 21 -28.94 -5.35 30.80
C LEU A 21 -27.71 -4.50 30.43
N LEU A 22 -26.78 -4.35 31.38
CA LEU A 22 -25.55 -3.59 31.17
C LEU A 22 -24.64 -4.27 30.14
N LEU A 23 -24.53 -5.61 30.18
CA LEU A 23 -23.83 -6.38 29.14
C LEU A 23 -24.47 -6.23 27.75
N LEU A 24 -25.81 -6.25 27.67
CA LEU A 24 -26.52 -6.03 26.42
C LEU A 24 -26.28 -4.62 25.87
N ILE A 25 -26.28 -3.61 26.72
CA ILE A 25 -25.97 -2.23 26.33
C ILE A 25 -24.54 -2.12 25.80
N ILE A 26 -23.56 -2.74 26.48
CA ILE A 26 -22.18 -2.80 26.00
C ILE A 26 -22.09 -3.48 24.63
N LEU A 27 -22.78 -4.61 24.43
CA LEU A 27 -22.81 -5.30 23.15
C LEU A 27 -23.43 -4.46 22.04
N VAL A 28 -24.52 -3.74 22.32
CA VAL A 28 -25.16 -2.84 21.35
C VAL A 28 -24.22 -1.70 20.98
N ILE A 29 -23.54 -1.08 21.94
CA ILE A 29 -22.58 0.01 21.69
C ILE A 29 -21.39 -0.53 20.88
N SER A 30 -20.84 -1.68 21.26
CA SER A 30 -19.72 -2.31 20.56
C SER A 30 -20.10 -2.70 19.13
N SER A 31 -21.30 -3.23 18.93
CA SER A 31 -21.83 -3.62 17.61
C SER A 31 -22.06 -2.39 16.73
N TYR A 32 -22.66 -1.34 17.30
CA TYR A 32 -22.89 -0.07 16.60
C TYR A 32 -21.57 0.56 16.13
N ASN A 33 -20.56 0.61 17.01
CA ASN A 33 -19.24 1.12 16.67
C ASN A 33 -18.52 0.23 15.64
N GLY A 34 -18.63 -1.10 15.78
CA GLY A 34 -18.03 -2.05 14.84
C GLY A 34 -18.62 -1.94 13.43
N ILE A 35 -19.95 -1.89 13.32
CA ILE A 35 -20.65 -1.69 12.04
C ILE A 35 -20.27 -0.33 11.44
N GLY A 36 -20.25 0.73 12.25
CA GLY A 36 -19.82 2.06 11.81
C GLY A 36 -18.41 2.07 11.21
N SER A 37 -17.46 1.39 11.85
CA SER A 37 -16.09 1.27 11.35
C SER A 37 -16.02 0.48 10.03
N ILE A 38 -16.78 -0.62 9.89
CA ILE A 38 -16.81 -1.40 8.66
C ILE A 38 -17.37 -0.58 7.50
N VAL A 39 -18.47 0.15 7.73
CA VAL A 39 -19.09 1.02 6.71
C VAL A 39 -18.14 2.15 6.32
N PHE A 40 -17.44 2.75 7.29
CA PHE A 40 -16.44 3.78 7.02
C PHE A 40 -15.28 3.25 6.16
N ASN A 41 -14.68 2.12 6.55
CA ASN A 41 -13.59 1.50 5.80
C ASN A 41 -14.04 1.08 4.39
N ALA A 42 -15.26 0.56 4.25
CA ALA A 42 -15.83 0.22 2.95
C ALA A 42 -15.99 1.47 2.06
N LYS A 43 -16.44 2.59 2.64
CA LYS A 43 -16.55 3.87 1.92
C LYS A 43 -15.18 4.37 1.46
N GLU A 44 -14.17 4.29 2.31
CA GLU A 44 -12.79 4.68 1.98
C GLU A 44 -12.25 3.86 0.79
N VAL A 45 -12.44 2.53 0.79
CA VAL A 45 -12.04 1.65 -0.31
C VAL A 45 -12.82 1.94 -1.60
N ILE A 46 -14.13 2.16 -1.50
CA ILE A 46 -14.97 2.47 -2.67
C ILE A 46 -14.53 3.80 -3.30
N THR A 47 -14.34 4.83 -2.48
CA THR A 47 -13.93 6.14 -2.98
C THR A 47 -12.50 6.13 -3.53
N GLY A 48 -11.58 5.36 -2.92
CA GLY A 48 -10.25 5.10 -3.47
C GLY A 48 -10.31 4.45 -4.87
N ASN A 49 -11.07 3.37 -5.02
CA ASN A 49 -11.24 2.70 -6.32
C ASN A 49 -11.90 3.60 -7.38
N GLN A 50 -12.84 4.46 -6.98
CA GLN A 50 -13.46 5.44 -7.88
C GLN A 50 -12.44 6.48 -8.37
N LEU A 51 -11.57 6.95 -7.47
CA LEU A 51 -10.49 7.88 -7.80
C LEU A 51 -9.50 7.23 -8.79
N ASP A 52 -9.08 5.99 -8.53
CA ASP A 52 -8.18 5.25 -9.42
C ASP A 52 -8.77 5.09 -10.82
N GLY A 53 -10.03 4.64 -10.92
CA GLY A 53 -10.73 4.49 -12.19
C GLY A 53 -10.89 5.81 -12.95
N MET A 54 -11.14 6.90 -12.22
CA MET A 54 -11.24 8.24 -12.80
C MET A 54 -9.89 8.71 -13.36
N LEU A 55 -8.80 8.59 -12.60
CA LEU A 55 -7.46 8.97 -13.04
C LEU A 55 -7.03 8.17 -14.28
N ALA A 56 -7.27 6.86 -14.28
CA ALA A 56 -7.02 6.01 -15.44
C ALA A 56 -7.82 6.47 -16.68
N GLN A 57 -9.09 6.86 -16.51
CA GLN A 57 -9.87 7.41 -17.62
C GLN A 57 -9.28 8.73 -18.13
N LYS A 58 -8.79 9.62 -17.26
CA LYS A 58 -8.13 10.86 -17.69
C LYS A 58 -6.86 10.60 -18.49
N GLU A 59 -6.09 9.58 -18.12
CA GLU A 59 -4.93 9.16 -18.91
C GLU A 59 -5.36 8.72 -20.32
N VAL A 60 -6.39 7.89 -20.43
CA VAL A 60 -6.96 7.47 -21.73
C VAL A 60 -7.45 8.66 -22.55
N ASP A 61 -8.12 9.63 -21.92
CA ASP A 61 -8.61 10.85 -22.57
C ASP A 61 -7.44 11.66 -23.17
N HIS A 62 -6.32 11.76 -22.44
CA HIS A 62 -5.11 12.45 -22.90
C HIS A 62 -4.35 11.67 -23.99
N LEU A 63 -4.36 10.34 -23.95
CA LEU A 63 -3.83 9.51 -25.04
C LEU A 63 -4.64 9.73 -26.33
N ASN A 64 -5.96 9.77 -26.23
CA ASN A 64 -6.84 10.08 -27.35
C ASN A 64 -6.62 11.50 -27.88
N TRP A 65 -6.40 12.47 -27.00
CA TRP A 65 -6.03 13.84 -27.38
C TRP A 65 -4.69 13.88 -28.13
N ALA A 66 -3.67 13.19 -27.62
CA ALA A 66 -2.35 13.13 -28.25
C ALA A 66 -2.42 12.47 -29.63
N ASN A 67 -3.26 11.45 -29.80
CA ASN A 67 -3.52 10.82 -31.09
C ASN A 67 -4.12 11.81 -32.11
N LYS A 68 -4.98 12.74 -31.67
CA LYS A 68 -5.53 13.80 -32.55
C LYS A 68 -4.45 14.79 -33.00
N VAL A 69 -3.53 15.16 -32.10
CA VAL A 69 -2.36 15.99 -32.44
C VAL A 69 -1.45 15.25 -33.42
N ASN A 70 -1.19 13.96 -33.20
CA ASN A 70 -0.41 13.14 -34.12
C ASN A 70 -1.09 13.00 -35.48
N ALA A 71 -2.41 12.83 -35.53
CA ALA A 71 -3.16 12.70 -36.77
C ALA A 71 -3.03 13.94 -37.67
N LEU A 72 -2.95 15.15 -37.11
CA LEU A 72 -2.62 16.37 -37.87
C LEU A 72 -1.25 16.27 -38.57
N LEU A 73 -0.29 15.61 -37.93
CA LEU A 73 1.07 15.46 -38.43
C LEU A 73 1.20 14.28 -39.38
N THR A 74 0.31 13.29 -39.32
CA THR A 74 0.48 12.02 -40.04
C THR A 74 -0.55 11.72 -41.11
N ASP A 75 -1.77 12.21 -40.97
CA ASP A 75 -2.85 11.97 -41.93
C ASP A 75 -2.90 13.10 -42.96
N GLU A 76 -2.65 12.76 -44.23
CA GLU A 76 -2.69 13.72 -45.34
C GLU A 76 -4.07 14.38 -45.51
N LYS A 77 -5.14 13.79 -44.99
CA LYS A 77 -6.51 14.33 -45.06
C LYS A 77 -6.77 15.37 -43.97
N ILE A 78 -6.03 15.35 -42.87
CA ILE A 78 -6.22 16.26 -41.74
C ILE A 78 -5.32 17.47 -41.90
N THR A 79 -5.93 18.66 -41.95
CA THR A 79 -5.21 19.93 -42.15
C THR A 79 -5.39 20.93 -41.02
N THR A 80 -6.27 20.63 -40.07
CA THR A 80 -6.59 21.47 -38.91
C THR A 80 -6.52 20.64 -37.64
N LEU A 81 -6.02 21.25 -36.56
CA LEU A 81 -5.98 20.59 -35.26
C LEU A 81 -7.39 20.46 -34.69
N ASN A 82 -7.88 19.23 -34.52
CA ASN A 82 -9.17 18.94 -33.90
C ASN A 82 -9.00 18.43 -32.45
N ALA A 83 -8.34 19.22 -31.60
CA ALA A 83 -8.08 18.90 -30.21
C ALA A 83 -8.30 20.13 -29.33
N GLU A 84 -8.82 19.96 -28.11
CA GLU A 84 -9.00 21.07 -27.16
C GLU A 84 -7.63 21.61 -26.73
N THR A 85 -7.42 22.93 -26.87
CA THR A 85 -6.11 23.55 -26.65
C THR A 85 -6.05 24.30 -25.33
N ASP A 86 -7.19 24.52 -24.68
CA ASP A 86 -7.26 25.08 -23.34
C ASP A 86 -7.15 23.97 -22.30
N HIS A 87 -6.07 24.00 -21.52
CA HIS A 87 -5.79 23.00 -20.48
C HIS A 87 -6.82 22.99 -19.35
N THR A 88 -7.59 24.07 -19.15
CA THR A 88 -8.64 24.13 -18.12
C THR A 88 -9.96 23.52 -18.60
N ARG A 89 -10.12 23.39 -19.92
CA ARG A 89 -11.34 22.87 -20.57
C ARG A 89 -11.26 21.39 -20.93
N CYS A 90 -10.08 20.79 -20.85
CA CYS A 90 -9.96 19.33 -20.95
C CYS A 90 -10.54 18.65 -19.70
N ASP A 91 -10.85 17.36 -19.79
CA ASP A 91 -11.57 16.67 -18.72
C ASP A 91 -10.73 16.44 -17.46
N LEU A 92 -9.39 16.50 -17.56
CA LEU A 92 -8.50 16.59 -16.40
C LEU A 92 -8.47 18.01 -15.84
N GLY A 93 -8.38 19.03 -16.70
CA GLY A 93 -8.40 20.44 -16.29
C GLY A 93 -9.65 20.82 -15.52
N LYS A 94 -10.82 20.44 -16.02
CA LYS A 94 -12.09 20.63 -15.32
C LYS A 94 -12.07 20.00 -13.93
N TRP A 95 -11.49 18.81 -13.81
CA TRP A 95 -11.38 18.08 -12.55
C TRP A 95 -10.35 18.70 -11.59
N LEU A 96 -9.19 19.14 -12.11
CA LEU A 96 -8.15 19.84 -11.33
C LEU A 96 -8.65 21.15 -10.72
N HIS A 97 -9.72 21.72 -11.29
CA HIS A 97 -10.37 22.93 -10.80
C HIS A 97 -11.76 22.66 -10.16
N SER A 98 -12.16 21.39 -10.00
CA SER A 98 -13.44 21.02 -9.38
C SER A 98 -13.31 20.78 -7.87
N GLU A 99 -14.45 20.60 -7.21
CA GLU A 99 -14.49 20.19 -5.80
C GLU A 99 -13.96 18.77 -5.60
N ASP A 100 -14.05 17.91 -6.62
CA ASP A 100 -13.61 16.52 -6.56
C ASP A 100 -12.10 16.40 -6.30
N ARG A 101 -11.29 17.34 -6.83
CA ARG A 101 -9.86 17.42 -6.47
C ARG A 101 -9.70 17.64 -4.97
N ARG A 102 -10.46 18.57 -4.38
CA ARG A 102 -10.35 18.88 -2.94
C ARG A 102 -10.78 17.68 -2.09
N GLU A 103 -11.78 16.93 -2.55
CA GLU A 103 -12.18 15.69 -1.90
C GLU A 103 -11.08 14.62 -2.00
N ALA A 104 -10.46 14.45 -3.17
CA ALA A 104 -9.34 13.53 -3.37
C ALA A 104 -8.13 13.89 -2.48
N GLU A 105 -7.79 15.17 -2.36
CA GLU A 105 -6.71 15.65 -1.49
C GLU A 105 -7.01 15.47 0.00
N LYS A 106 -8.29 15.53 0.42
CA LYS A 106 -8.67 15.21 1.81
C LYS A 106 -8.51 13.72 2.13
N LEU A 107 -8.79 12.86 1.16
CA LEU A 107 -8.66 11.41 1.29
C LEU A 107 -7.19 10.96 1.24
N VAL A 108 -6.41 11.53 0.33
CA VAL A 108 -4.98 11.24 0.17
C VAL A 108 -4.20 12.55 0.17
N PRO A 109 -3.77 13.05 1.34
CA PRO A 109 -3.06 14.33 1.46
C PRO A 109 -1.81 14.46 0.59
N GLU A 110 -1.13 13.33 0.33
CA GLU A 110 0.05 13.28 -0.54
C GLU A 110 -0.25 13.68 -1.99
N LEU A 111 -1.50 13.55 -2.46
CA LEU A 111 -1.88 13.93 -3.82
C LEU A 111 -1.73 15.42 -4.09
N SER A 112 -1.92 16.28 -3.07
CA SER A 112 -1.90 17.73 -3.28
C SER A 112 -0.58 18.19 -3.89
N ALA A 113 0.54 17.72 -3.33
CA ALA A 113 1.88 18.04 -3.83
C ALA A 113 2.17 17.45 -5.21
N LEU A 114 1.59 16.29 -5.54
CA LEU A 114 1.76 15.64 -6.85
C LEU A 114 0.94 16.34 -7.93
N LEU A 115 -0.31 16.72 -7.63
CA LEU A 115 -1.19 17.44 -8.55
C LEU A 115 -0.67 18.85 -8.82
N GLU A 116 -0.14 19.55 -7.82
CA GLU A 116 0.52 20.85 -8.01
C GLU A 116 1.72 20.75 -8.97
N GLN A 117 2.52 19.70 -8.84
CA GLN A 117 3.64 19.44 -9.77
C GLN A 117 3.17 19.13 -11.20
N LEU A 118 1.96 18.59 -11.38
CA LEU A 118 1.39 18.25 -12.68
C LEU A 118 0.88 19.47 -13.47
N GLU A 119 0.41 20.53 -12.78
CA GLU A 119 -0.27 21.67 -13.42
C GLU A 119 0.60 22.35 -14.49
N ARG A 120 1.87 22.61 -14.19
CA ARG A 120 2.78 23.29 -15.13
C ARG A 120 3.13 22.43 -16.36
N PRO A 121 3.54 21.15 -16.23
CA PRO A 121 3.71 20.26 -17.38
C PRO A 121 2.42 20.11 -18.22
N HIS A 122 1.26 20.00 -17.58
CA HIS A 122 -0.03 19.88 -18.25
C HIS A 122 -0.34 21.12 -19.11
N GLU A 123 -0.22 22.32 -18.54
CA GLU A 123 -0.37 23.58 -19.29
C GLU A 123 0.63 23.66 -20.46
N ALA A 124 1.89 23.26 -20.24
CA ALA A 124 2.93 23.31 -21.26
C ALA A 124 2.61 22.42 -22.48
N ILE A 125 2.01 21.24 -22.27
CA ILE A 125 1.57 20.35 -23.37
C ILE A 125 0.48 21.03 -24.20
N HIS A 126 -0.52 21.64 -23.56
CA HIS A 126 -1.59 22.34 -24.26
C HIS A 126 -1.07 23.56 -25.04
N LYS A 127 -0.16 24.34 -24.45
CA LYS A 127 0.56 25.43 -25.15
C LYS A 127 1.34 24.92 -26.36
N SER A 128 1.95 23.73 -26.27
CA SER A 128 2.66 23.13 -27.40
C SER A 128 1.71 22.83 -28.57
N ALA A 129 0.48 22.39 -28.31
CA ALA A 129 -0.50 22.12 -29.35
C ALA A 129 -0.94 23.39 -30.09
N ILE A 130 -1.06 24.50 -29.36
CA ILE A 130 -1.30 25.83 -29.95
C ILE A 130 -0.16 26.19 -30.92
N ASN A 131 1.09 26.05 -30.46
CA ASN A 131 2.28 26.34 -31.27
C ASN A 131 2.37 25.45 -32.52
N ILE A 132 2.05 24.16 -32.38
CA ILE A 132 1.98 23.22 -33.50
C ILE A 132 0.93 23.69 -34.51
N ASN A 133 -0.29 24.02 -34.06
CA ASN A 133 -1.37 24.46 -34.93
C ASN A 133 -1.02 25.76 -35.69
N GLN A 134 -0.33 26.71 -35.05
CA GLN A 134 0.08 27.97 -35.67
C GLN A 134 1.23 27.78 -36.69
N THR A 135 2.17 26.90 -36.36
CA THR A 135 3.41 26.69 -37.15
C THR A 135 3.21 25.66 -38.26
N PHE A 136 2.24 24.75 -38.14
CA PHE A 136 2.02 23.68 -39.10
C PHE A 136 1.79 24.23 -40.51
N ARG A 137 2.54 23.69 -41.47
CA ARG A 137 2.41 23.92 -42.90
C ARG A 137 2.56 22.55 -43.58
N LYS A 138 1.60 22.19 -44.44
CA LYS A 138 1.47 20.85 -45.08
C LYS A 138 2.62 20.48 -46.04
N THR A 139 3.65 21.31 -46.17
CA THR A 139 4.60 21.29 -47.30
C THR A 139 5.79 20.35 -47.16
N HIS A 140 6.08 19.79 -45.98
CA HIS A 140 7.28 18.93 -45.81
C HIS A 140 7.01 17.44 -46.00
N LYS A 141 7.21 16.94 -47.23
CA LYS A 141 7.37 15.50 -47.51
C LYS A 141 8.48 14.93 -46.61
N GLY A 142 8.13 13.98 -45.74
CA GLY A 142 9.06 13.28 -44.84
C GLY A 142 9.14 13.79 -43.40
N LEU A 143 8.63 15.00 -43.10
CA LEU A 143 8.52 15.49 -41.71
C LEU A 143 7.59 14.59 -40.90
N VAL A 144 6.49 14.18 -41.52
CA VAL A 144 5.54 13.19 -41.00
C VAL A 144 6.25 11.92 -40.54
N LEU A 145 7.07 11.32 -41.40
CA LEU A 145 7.79 10.08 -41.09
C LEU A 145 8.78 10.29 -39.93
N LYS A 146 9.46 11.44 -39.90
CA LYS A 146 10.42 11.80 -38.85
C LYS A 146 9.73 12.03 -37.50
N LEU A 147 8.58 12.70 -37.48
CA LEU A 147 7.80 12.93 -36.27
C LEU A 147 7.13 11.63 -35.78
N SER A 148 6.59 10.81 -36.68
CA SER A 148 6.09 9.47 -36.34
C SER A 148 7.17 8.61 -35.71
N ASN A 149 8.38 8.57 -36.27
CA ASN A 149 9.48 7.80 -35.69
C ASN A 149 9.86 8.30 -34.29
N ARG A 150 9.90 9.62 -34.08
CA ARG A 150 10.17 10.21 -32.76
C ARG A 150 9.05 9.96 -31.75
N LEU A 151 7.80 9.98 -32.19
CA LEU A 151 6.66 9.62 -31.35
C LEU A 151 6.71 8.13 -30.97
N ILE A 152 7.06 7.24 -31.90
CA ILE A 152 7.26 5.81 -31.64
C ILE A 152 8.41 5.58 -30.64
N ASP A 153 9.52 6.32 -30.76
CA ASP A 153 10.62 6.27 -29.79
C ASP A 153 10.12 6.63 -28.37
N HIS A 154 9.34 7.70 -28.25
CA HIS A 154 8.76 8.12 -26.98
C HIS A 154 7.73 7.13 -26.43
N LEU A 155 6.84 6.58 -27.27
CA LEU A 155 5.87 5.58 -26.83
C LEU A 155 6.54 4.30 -26.31
N LYS A 156 7.65 3.87 -26.93
CA LYS A 156 8.47 2.75 -26.42
C LYS A 156 9.08 3.07 -25.06
N TRP A 157 9.61 4.28 -24.88
CA TRP A 157 10.17 4.73 -23.61
C TRP A 157 9.10 4.83 -22.51
N VAL A 158 7.95 5.44 -22.79
CA VAL A 158 6.81 5.53 -21.85
C VAL A 158 6.26 4.14 -21.52
N SER A 159 6.15 3.24 -22.50
CA SER A 159 5.71 1.86 -22.26
C SER A 159 6.69 1.09 -21.38
N ALA A 160 8.00 1.27 -21.56
CA ALA A 160 9.00 0.65 -20.70
C ALA A 160 8.92 1.20 -19.27
N MET A 161 8.77 2.51 -19.12
CA MET A 161 8.61 3.16 -17.81
C MET A 161 7.29 2.77 -17.13
N ALA A 162 6.18 2.71 -17.88
CA ALA A 162 4.89 2.26 -17.37
C ALA A 162 4.92 0.77 -16.98
N GLN A 163 5.66 -0.06 -17.72
CA GLN A 163 5.90 -1.45 -17.37
C GLN A 163 6.76 -1.57 -16.10
N GLU A 164 7.82 -0.77 -15.96
CA GLU A 164 8.61 -0.69 -14.73
C GLU A 164 7.75 -0.23 -13.54
N ILE A 165 6.92 0.80 -13.71
CA ILE A 165 5.98 1.29 -12.69
C ILE A 165 4.91 0.25 -12.37
N ALA A 166 4.38 -0.47 -13.35
CA ALA A 166 3.39 -1.53 -13.15
C ALA A 166 4.02 -2.79 -12.53
N GLU A 167 5.28 -3.11 -12.85
CA GLU A 167 6.07 -4.13 -12.18
C GLU A 167 6.43 -3.70 -10.76
N GLU A 168 6.62 -2.41 -10.49
CA GLU A 168 6.89 -1.89 -9.16
C GLU A 168 5.61 -1.81 -8.31
N ALA A 169 4.49 -1.34 -8.85
CA ALA A 169 3.19 -1.23 -8.15
C ALA A 169 2.45 -2.57 -8.06
N GLY A 170 2.33 -3.31 -9.17
CA GLY A 170 1.74 -4.65 -9.22
C GLY A 170 2.67 -5.73 -8.65
N GLY A 171 3.98 -5.57 -8.80
CA GLY A 171 4.97 -6.45 -8.17
C GLY A 171 5.13 -6.18 -6.69
N LEU A 172 4.98 -4.95 -6.18
CA LEU A 172 4.92 -4.71 -4.73
C LEU A 172 3.71 -5.41 -4.10
N TYR A 173 2.52 -5.29 -4.70
CA TYR A 173 1.33 -6.00 -4.21
C TYR A 173 1.49 -7.53 -4.29
N SER A 174 2.02 -8.04 -5.42
CA SER A 174 2.33 -9.47 -5.58
C SER A 174 3.38 -9.93 -4.56
N TYR A 175 4.41 -9.13 -4.30
CA TYR A 175 5.47 -9.40 -3.33
C TYR A 175 4.95 -9.38 -1.89
N GLN A 176 4.10 -8.40 -1.55
CA GLN A 176 3.38 -8.33 -0.28
C GLN A 176 2.52 -9.57 -0.06
N ASN A 177 1.77 -10.01 -1.07
CA ASN A 177 0.98 -11.24 -1.00
C ASN A 177 1.86 -12.49 -0.83
N LYS A 178 3.01 -12.58 -1.52
CA LYS A 178 3.98 -13.66 -1.32
C LYS A 178 4.50 -13.69 0.12
N LEU A 179 4.88 -12.54 0.68
CA LEU A 179 5.35 -12.43 2.06
C LEU A 179 4.26 -12.85 3.06
N LYS A 180 3.04 -12.34 2.88
CA LYS A 180 1.89 -12.68 3.71
C LYS A 180 1.61 -14.19 3.68
N ASN A 181 1.38 -14.76 2.49
CA ASN A 181 1.05 -16.18 2.33
C ASN A 181 2.16 -17.08 2.89
N SER A 182 3.42 -16.73 2.65
CA SER A 182 4.57 -17.48 3.16
C SER A 182 4.65 -17.43 4.70
N THR A 183 4.33 -16.29 5.31
CA THR A 183 4.31 -16.12 6.77
C THR A 183 3.11 -16.83 7.41
N GLU A 184 1.93 -16.74 6.81
CA GLU A 184 0.72 -17.44 7.30
C GLU A 184 0.88 -18.97 7.23
N ALA A 185 1.54 -19.49 6.18
CA ALA A 185 1.90 -20.89 6.08
C ALA A 185 2.86 -21.32 7.21
N LEU A 186 3.89 -20.51 7.48
CA LEU A 186 4.80 -20.77 8.60
C LEU A 186 4.07 -20.75 9.95
N MET A 187 3.19 -19.76 10.18
CA MET A 187 2.40 -19.66 11.41
C MET A 187 1.49 -20.87 11.61
N SER A 188 0.94 -21.42 10.53
CA SER A 188 0.12 -22.63 10.57
C SER A 188 0.95 -23.84 11.02
N ILE A 189 2.19 -23.99 10.53
CA ILE A 189 3.11 -25.04 10.97
C ILE A 189 3.51 -24.84 12.44
N ILE A 190 3.81 -23.60 12.84
CA ILE A 190 4.14 -23.27 14.25
C ILE A 190 2.98 -23.67 15.16
N LYS A 191 1.73 -23.37 14.77
CA LYS A 191 0.53 -23.74 15.53
C LYS A 191 0.41 -25.25 15.69
N ILE A 192 0.59 -26.01 14.61
CA ILE A 192 0.58 -27.48 14.65
C ILE A 192 1.62 -28.01 15.64
N VAL A 193 2.85 -27.49 15.59
CA VAL A 193 3.91 -27.92 16.53
C VAL A 193 3.59 -27.51 17.96
N ALA A 194 3.03 -26.31 18.17
CA ALA A 194 2.73 -25.80 19.51
C ALA A 194 1.59 -26.58 20.20
N GLU A 195 0.58 -26.99 19.44
CA GLU A 195 -0.62 -27.70 19.91
C GLU A 195 -0.42 -29.22 20.01
N ASN A 196 0.58 -29.78 19.34
CA ASN A 196 0.83 -31.22 19.37
C ASN A 196 1.60 -31.64 20.65
N GLU A 197 0.85 -32.03 21.68
CA GLU A 197 1.40 -32.45 22.98
C GLU A 197 2.29 -33.70 22.89
N HIS A 198 2.14 -34.53 21.86
CA HIS A 198 3.00 -35.71 21.66
C HIS A 198 4.45 -35.34 21.29
N LEU A 199 4.71 -34.10 20.88
CA LEU A 199 6.07 -33.61 20.58
C LEU A 199 6.86 -33.18 21.83
N GLY A 200 6.35 -33.44 23.03
CA GLY A 200 7.00 -33.12 24.31
C GLY A 200 6.42 -31.87 24.97
N ASP A 201 7.04 -31.42 26.06
CA ASP A 201 6.60 -30.24 26.82
C ASP A 201 6.75 -28.91 26.03
N ILE A 202 6.20 -27.81 26.57
CA ILE A 202 6.28 -26.49 25.92
C ILE A 202 7.73 -26.08 25.59
N PRO A 203 8.72 -26.22 26.49
CA PRO A 203 10.14 -25.98 26.16
C PRO A 203 10.64 -26.78 24.95
N THR A 204 10.29 -28.07 24.88
CA THR A 204 10.67 -28.94 23.76
C THR A 204 10.04 -28.46 22.46
N ARG A 205 8.73 -28.19 22.44
CA ARG A 205 8.02 -27.70 21.25
C ARG A 205 8.51 -26.33 20.81
N LYS A 206 8.85 -25.44 21.75
CA LYS A 206 9.48 -24.14 21.47
C LYS A 206 10.84 -24.32 20.81
N LYS A 207 11.67 -25.25 21.29
CA LYS A 207 12.97 -25.55 20.67
C LYS A 207 12.81 -26.04 19.23
N ILE A 208 11.85 -26.95 18.98
CA ILE A 208 11.53 -27.44 17.63
C ILE A 208 11.17 -26.27 16.70
N VAL A 209 10.28 -25.37 17.14
CA VAL A 209 9.90 -24.17 16.37
C VAL A 209 11.11 -23.29 16.07
N LEU A 210 11.94 -22.98 17.08
CA LEU A 210 13.11 -22.11 16.90
C LEU A 210 14.12 -22.72 15.93
N ASP A 211 14.40 -24.02 16.04
CA ASP A 211 15.33 -24.71 15.15
C ASP A 211 14.81 -24.76 13.70
N MET A 212 13.50 -24.95 13.53
CA MET A 212 12.85 -24.93 12.23
C MET A 212 12.90 -23.52 11.59
N VAL A 213 12.43 -22.50 12.30
CA VAL A 213 12.40 -21.10 11.81
C VAL A 213 13.81 -20.60 11.49
N ASN A 214 14.82 -21.01 12.26
CA ASN A 214 16.21 -20.65 12.00
C ASN A 214 16.74 -21.19 10.65
N LYS A 215 16.22 -22.33 10.19
CA LYS A 215 16.66 -23.03 8.99
C LYS A 215 15.84 -22.69 7.74
N ILE A 216 14.55 -22.38 7.88
CA ILE A 216 13.69 -22.09 6.72
C ILE A 216 14.20 -20.86 5.97
N ARG A 217 14.23 -20.97 4.65
CA ARG A 217 14.50 -19.89 3.70
C ARG A 217 13.42 -19.86 2.63
N TYR A 218 13.22 -18.71 1.99
CA TYR A 218 12.22 -18.52 0.94
C TYR A 218 12.71 -17.57 -0.15
N GLY A 219 11.93 -17.49 -1.24
CA GLY A 219 12.24 -16.67 -2.42
C GLY A 219 13.18 -17.39 -3.40
N ASP A 220 13.22 -16.91 -4.65
CA ASP A 220 13.92 -17.58 -5.75
C ASP A 220 15.43 -17.70 -5.52
N LYS A 221 16.01 -16.76 -4.77
CA LYS A 221 17.43 -16.74 -4.38
C LYS A 221 17.72 -17.48 -3.07
N ASN A 222 16.70 -18.03 -2.42
CA ASN A 222 16.79 -18.73 -1.15
C ASN A 222 17.48 -17.92 -0.02
N ASP A 223 17.35 -16.59 -0.08
CA ASP A 223 17.97 -15.62 0.82
C ASP A 223 16.96 -14.94 1.77
N GLY A 224 15.66 -15.15 1.54
CA GLY A 224 14.59 -14.76 2.45
C GLY A 224 14.66 -15.54 3.77
N TYR A 225 14.40 -14.87 4.89
CA TYR A 225 14.51 -15.45 6.23
C TYR A 225 13.45 -14.89 7.17
N TYR A 226 13.23 -15.59 8.28
CA TYR A 226 12.35 -15.17 9.37
C TYR A 226 13.16 -14.81 10.61
N TRP A 227 12.64 -13.89 11.42
CA TRP A 227 13.14 -13.59 12.76
C TRP A 227 11.97 -13.64 13.75
N ILE A 228 12.28 -13.69 15.04
CA ILE A 228 11.29 -13.66 16.11
C ILE A 228 11.77 -12.68 17.17
N ASN A 229 10.95 -11.68 17.49
CA ASN A 229 11.05 -10.90 18.73
C ASN A 229 9.78 -11.10 19.55
N ASP A 230 9.87 -10.93 20.86
CA ASP A 230 8.68 -10.91 21.70
C ASP A 230 7.99 -9.53 21.68
N LEU A 231 6.84 -9.43 22.34
CA LEU A 231 6.07 -8.20 22.48
C LEU A 231 6.74 -7.16 23.39
N ASN A 232 7.79 -7.53 24.13
CA ASN A 232 8.62 -6.60 24.89
C ASN A 232 9.79 -6.05 24.05
N ARG A 233 9.86 -6.42 22.76
CA ARG A 233 10.89 -6.01 21.80
C ARG A 233 12.26 -6.65 22.11
N VAL A 234 12.25 -7.81 22.76
CA VAL A 234 13.44 -8.62 22.98
C VAL A 234 13.59 -9.61 21.82
N MET A 235 14.76 -9.65 21.22
CA MET A 235 15.03 -10.59 20.12
C MET A 235 15.11 -12.03 20.65
N VAL A 236 14.26 -12.91 20.11
CA VAL A 236 14.23 -14.34 20.45
C VAL A 236 15.09 -15.13 19.46
N LEU A 237 15.01 -14.81 18.17
CA LEU A 237 15.73 -15.50 17.10
C LEU A 237 16.01 -14.56 15.93
N HIS A 238 17.27 -14.53 15.46
CA HIS A 238 17.61 -13.92 14.18
C HIS A 238 18.70 -14.76 13.48
N PRO A 239 18.41 -15.40 12.33
CA PRO A 239 19.34 -16.36 11.70
C PRO A 239 20.60 -15.70 11.13
N ILE A 240 20.49 -14.46 10.66
CA ILE A 240 21.62 -13.72 10.05
C ILE A 240 22.45 -12.93 11.08
N LYS A 241 21.82 -12.47 12.17
CA LYS A 241 22.45 -11.67 13.23
C LYS A 241 22.21 -12.31 14.61
N PRO A 242 22.77 -13.50 14.88
CA PRO A 242 22.54 -14.24 16.13
C PRO A 242 22.96 -13.46 17.38
N GLN A 243 23.88 -12.50 17.25
CA GLN A 243 24.32 -11.59 18.32
C GLN A 243 23.22 -10.65 18.83
N LEU A 244 22.05 -10.61 18.19
CA LEU A 244 20.89 -9.85 18.67
C LEU A 244 20.11 -10.63 19.74
N LYS A 245 20.23 -11.96 19.82
CA LYS A 245 19.45 -12.80 20.73
C LYS A 245 19.55 -12.31 22.18
N GLY A 246 18.40 -12.16 22.83
CA GLY A 246 18.26 -11.72 24.22
C GLY A 246 18.42 -10.21 24.45
N LYS A 247 18.72 -9.42 23.42
CA LYS A 247 18.83 -7.96 23.55
C LYS A 247 17.46 -7.30 23.49
N ASP A 248 17.27 -6.30 24.35
CA ASP A 248 16.17 -5.34 24.25
C ASP A 248 16.45 -4.38 23.08
N LEU A 249 15.53 -4.35 22.12
CA LEU A 249 15.62 -3.53 20.91
C LEU A 249 14.63 -2.36 20.92
N SER A 250 14.06 -2.03 22.08
CA SER A 250 13.14 -0.91 22.26
C SER A 250 13.71 0.40 21.74
N ASN A 251 15.02 0.64 21.91
CA ASN A 251 15.67 1.88 21.47
C ASN A 251 16.42 1.74 20.15
N PHE A 252 16.37 0.56 19.52
CA PHE A 252 17.01 0.35 18.23
C PHE A 252 16.35 1.26 17.18
N LYS A 253 17.20 1.87 16.35
CA LYS A 253 16.79 2.70 15.22
C LYS A 253 17.45 2.18 13.95
N ASP A 254 16.70 2.21 12.86
CA ASP A 254 17.30 2.05 11.54
C ASP A 254 18.16 3.30 11.18
N PRO A 255 18.94 3.27 10.09
CA PRO A 255 19.75 4.40 9.64
C PRO A 255 18.96 5.69 9.35
N LYS A 256 17.64 5.63 9.20
CA LYS A 256 16.76 6.78 9.00
C LYS A 256 16.12 7.26 10.31
N GLY A 257 16.48 6.65 11.44
CA GLY A 257 16.02 7.04 12.77
C GLY A 257 14.72 6.36 13.22
N LYS A 258 14.17 5.42 12.43
CA LYS A 258 12.90 4.76 12.71
C LYS A 258 13.07 3.68 13.78
N HIS A 259 12.19 3.67 14.77
CA HIS A 259 12.16 2.64 15.82
C HIS A 259 11.46 1.35 15.34
N ILE A 260 12.15 0.57 14.50
CA ILE A 260 11.53 -0.54 13.76
C ILE A 260 10.92 -1.63 14.65
N PHE A 261 11.57 -2.00 15.77
CA PHE A 261 11.03 -3.05 16.65
C PHE A 261 9.84 -2.58 17.48
N ARG A 262 9.72 -1.26 17.73
CA ARG A 262 8.48 -0.70 18.31
C ARG A 262 7.35 -0.82 17.30
N GLU A 263 7.59 -0.38 16.07
CA GLU A 263 6.58 -0.47 15.01
C GLU A 263 6.11 -1.91 14.76
N PHE A 264 7.02 -2.89 14.71
CA PHE A 264 6.62 -4.29 14.54
C PHE A 264 5.65 -4.73 15.64
N VAL A 265 5.98 -4.42 16.90
CA VAL A 265 5.12 -4.74 18.05
C VAL A 265 3.80 -3.96 17.99
N ASP A 266 3.83 -2.67 17.64
CA ASP A 266 2.65 -1.84 17.53
C ASP A 266 1.69 -2.39 16.46
N ILE A 267 2.22 -2.83 15.31
CA ILE A 267 1.44 -3.49 14.24
C ILE A 267 0.77 -4.76 14.78
N CYS A 268 1.53 -5.66 15.42
CA CYS A 268 0.98 -6.91 15.95
C CYS A 268 -0.06 -6.66 17.06
N GLN A 269 0.13 -5.65 17.91
CA GLN A 269 -0.79 -5.34 19.01
C GLN A 269 -2.07 -4.65 18.55
N GLN A 270 -2.00 -3.75 17.57
CA GLN A 270 -3.14 -2.97 17.10
C GLN A 270 -3.94 -3.67 16.01
N LYS A 271 -3.26 -4.40 15.12
CA LYS A 271 -3.84 -4.95 13.89
C LYS A 271 -3.70 -6.46 13.76
N THR A 272 -3.12 -7.14 14.77
CA THR A 272 -2.72 -8.56 14.73
C THR A 272 -1.55 -8.84 13.79
N ASN A 273 -1.55 -8.24 12.60
CA ASN A 273 -0.51 -8.37 11.60
C ASN A 273 -0.44 -7.14 10.67
N GLY A 274 0.62 -7.02 9.90
CA GLY A 274 0.72 -5.98 8.88
C GLY A 274 2.10 -5.84 8.24
N PHE A 275 2.21 -4.92 7.28
CA PHE A 275 3.47 -4.63 6.62
C PHE A 275 4.22 -3.49 7.30
N SER A 276 5.54 -3.60 7.39
CA SER A 276 6.44 -2.51 7.76
C SER A 276 7.56 -2.36 6.74
N CYS A 277 7.82 -1.11 6.33
CA CYS A 277 8.95 -0.70 5.51
C CYS A 277 10.03 -0.05 6.36
N TYR A 278 11.28 -0.47 6.21
CA TYR A 278 12.42 -0.01 7.00
C TYR A 278 13.75 -0.26 6.28
N TYR A 279 14.85 0.25 6.82
CA TYR A 279 16.18 0.02 6.25
C TYR A 279 16.94 -1.08 6.99
N TRP A 280 17.41 -2.10 6.27
CA TRP A 280 18.14 -3.23 6.84
C TRP A 280 19.11 -3.85 5.84
N PRO A 281 20.31 -4.29 6.26
CA PRO A 281 21.27 -4.91 5.35
C PRO A 281 20.81 -6.27 4.84
N TYR A 282 21.15 -6.58 3.58
CA TYR A 282 21.04 -7.94 3.05
C TYR A 282 21.99 -8.90 3.78
N PRO A 283 21.70 -10.21 3.83
CA PRO A 283 22.64 -11.21 4.34
C PRO A 283 24.00 -11.10 3.64
N GLY A 284 25.07 -10.99 4.43
CA GLY A 284 26.44 -10.86 3.91
C GLY A 284 26.83 -9.47 3.39
N LYS A 285 25.96 -8.46 3.50
CA LYS A 285 26.27 -7.06 3.18
C LYS A 285 26.18 -6.19 4.44
N GLU A 286 26.92 -5.09 4.46
CA GLU A 286 26.86 -4.11 5.56
C GLU A 286 25.91 -2.95 5.26
N ASP A 287 25.82 -2.56 3.99
CA ASP A 287 25.00 -1.43 3.59
C ASP A 287 23.49 -1.72 3.74
N PRO A 288 22.77 -0.86 4.49
CA PRO A 288 21.34 -1.00 4.68
C PRO A 288 20.59 -0.62 3.40
N VAL A 289 19.64 -1.47 3.01
CA VAL A 289 18.76 -1.23 1.86
C VAL A 289 17.32 -1.08 2.33
N PRO A 290 16.44 -0.44 1.53
CA PRO A 290 15.00 -0.50 1.77
C PRO A 290 14.51 -1.95 1.81
N LYS A 291 13.72 -2.27 2.83
CA LYS A 291 13.14 -3.59 3.05
C LYS A 291 11.69 -3.46 3.48
N ILE A 292 10.86 -4.39 3.04
CA ILE A 292 9.50 -4.59 3.53
C ILE A 292 9.41 -5.95 4.23
N SER A 293 8.63 -6.03 5.29
CA SER A 293 8.33 -7.28 5.98
C SER A 293 6.89 -7.33 6.41
N TYR A 294 6.36 -8.54 6.50
CA TYR A 294 5.06 -8.83 7.09
C TYR A 294 5.31 -9.40 8.49
N VAL A 295 4.67 -8.82 9.51
CA VAL A 295 4.80 -9.16 10.93
C VAL A 295 3.45 -9.46 11.55
#